data_AF-Q5BXM0-F1
#
_entry.id   AF-Q5BXM0-F1
#
_cell.length_a   1.000
_cell.length_b   1.000
_cell.length_c   1.000
_cell.angle_alpha   90.00
_cell.angle_beta   90.00
_cell.angle_gamma   90.00
#
_symmetry.space_group_name_H-M   'P 1'
#
loop_
_entity.id
_entity.type
_entity.pdbx_description
1 polymer ?
#
loop_
_entity_poly.entity_id
_entity_poly.type
_entity_poly.pdbx_seq_one_letter_code
_entity_poly.pdbx_strand_id
1 'polypeptide(L)'
;FQWGTREGPLCDEPIRNVKFKILDALISGEAHQRGSGQIIPTARRVAYSAFLMATPRLMEPYYLVEVQAPADCVSAVYTVLARRRGHVTHDAPISGSPLYVIRAFVPVIDSFGFETDLRTHAQGQAFCMLVFNHWQMVPGDPLDRSIQIQPLVPQPATHLAREFMIKTRRRKGLNEDVSINKFFDDPMLLELAKQDVMLNYAL
;
A
#
# COMPACT_ATOMS: atom_id res chain seq x y z
N PHE A 1 2.95 -4.34 20.91
CA PHE A 1 2.82 -5.05 19.62
C PHE A 1 1.53 -4.69 18.89
N GLN A 2 0.35 -5.14 19.37
CA GLN A 2 -0.94 -4.90 18.71
C GLN A 2 -1.20 -3.42 18.36
N TRP A 3 -0.88 -2.51 19.27
CA TRP A 3 -0.97 -1.07 19.01
C TRP A 3 -0.04 -0.62 17.88
N GLY A 4 1.24 -1.01 17.94
CA GLY A 4 2.22 -0.69 16.91
C GLY A 4 1.90 -1.28 15.54
N THR A 5 1.25 -2.44 15.47
CA THR A 5 0.83 -3.02 14.19
C THR A 5 -0.45 -2.41 13.63
N ARG A 6 -1.27 -1.79 14.47
CA ARG A 6 -2.49 -1.08 14.05
C ARG A 6 -2.16 0.27 13.40
N GLU A 7 -1.14 0.94 13.91
CA GLU A 7 -0.69 2.25 13.42
C GLU A 7 0.75 2.09 12.90
N GLY A 8 0.96 1.89 11.60
CA GLY A 8 2.30 1.66 11.03
C GLY A 8 3.12 2.95 10.88
N PRO A 9 4.47 2.85 10.84
CA PRO A 9 5.35 4.02 10.91
C PRO A 9 5.35 4.89 9.64
N LEU A 10 4.90 4.36 8.49
CA LEU A 10 4.87 5.09 7.23
C LEU A 10 3.72 6.11 7.17
N CYS A 11 2.50 5.72 7.52
CA CYS A 11 1.31 6.57 7.32
C CYS A 11 0.26 6.41 8.44
N ASP A 12 0.61 5.85 9.60
CA ASP A 12 -0.36 5.44 10.63
C ASP A 12 -1.46 4.52 10.06
N GLU A 13 -1.06 3.57 9.23
CA GLU A 13 -1.93 2.56 8.59
C GLU A 13 -1.56 1.16 9.08
N PRO A 14 -2.49 0.19 9.12
CA PRO A 14 -2.22 -1.13 9.67
C PRO A 14 -1.15 -1.89 8.86
N ILE A 15 -0.23 -2.54 9.59
CA ILE A 15 0.84 -3.36 9.02
C ILE A 15 0.26 -4.72 8.61
N ARG A 16 0.58 -5.17 7.39
CA ARG A 16 0.15 -6.45 6.82
C ARG A 16 1.35 -7.30 6.44
N ASN A 17 1.23 -8.62 6.60
CA ASN A 17 2.21 -9.61 6.13
C ASN A 17 3.66 -9.39 6.64
N VAL A 18 3.82 -9.04 7.92
CA VAL A 18 5.14 -8.85 8.56
C VAL A 18 5.31 -9.82 9.73
N LYS A 19 6.48 -10.45 9.80
CA LYS A 19 6.88 -11.29 10.92
C LYS A 19 7.90 -10.55 11.78
N PHE A 20 7.55 -10.30 13.04
CA PHE A 20 8.48 -9.77 14.03
C PHE A 20 9.09 -10.93 14.82
N LYS A 21 10.42 -10.94 14.93
CA LYS A 21 11.18 -11.91 15.72
C LYS A 21 12.00 -11.17 16.77
N ILE A 22 11.81 -11.51 18.03
CA ILE A 22 12.68 -11.04 19.12
C ILE A 22 13.98 -11.84 19.03
N LEU A 23 15.10 -11.14 18.94
CA LEU A 23 16.43 -11.76 18.84
C LEU A 23 17.06 -11.92 20.22
N ASP A 24 16.94 -10.90 21.06
CA ASP A 24 17.48 -10.87 22.41
C ASP A 24 16.59 -10.00 23.32
N ALA A 25 16.67 -10.23 24.63
CA ALA A 25 15.93 -9.49 25.64
C ALA A 25 16.77 -9.32 26.91
N LEU A 26 17.36 -8.14 27.09
CA LEU A 26 18.03 -7.75 28.32
C LEU A 26 17.00 -7.18 29.30
N ILE A 27 16.76 -7.89 30.39
CA ILE A 27 15.71 -7.57 31.37
C ILE A 27 16.35 -7.21 32.71
N SER A 28 15.97 -6.06 33.27
CA SER A 28 16.39 -5.66 34.62
C SER A 28 15.82 -6.59 35.69
N GLY A 29 16.60 -6.86 36.74
CA GLY A 29 16.17 -7.70 37.87
C GLY A 29 15.07 -7.06 38.72
N GLU A 30 14.96 -5.73 38.73
CA GLU A 30 13.99 -5.00 39.53
C GLU A 30 12.60 -4.98 38.88
N ALA A 31 11.56 -5.34 39.63
CA ALA A 31 10.18 -5.35 39.13
C ALA A 31 9.65 -3.95 38.77
N HIS A 32 10.08 -2.91 39.48
CA HIS A 32 9.63 -1.53 39.26
C HIS A 32 10.03 -1.02 37.86
N GLN A 33 11.20 -1.41 37.37
CA GLN A 33 11.71 -1.02 36.06
C GLN A 33 11.05 -1.78 34.90
N ARG A 34 10.31 -2.85 35.19
CA ARG A 34 9.58 -3.69 34.21
C ARG A 34 8.10 -3.30 34.09
N GLY A 35 7.75 -2.09 34.50
CA GLY A 35 6.40 -1.57 34.37
C GLY A 35 5.92 -1.60 32.91
N SER A 36 4.64 -1.93 32.70
CA SER A 36 4.02 -1.93 31.36
C SER A 36 4.15 -0.58 30.66
N GLY A 37 4.11 0.51 31.42
CA GLY A 37 4.33 1.88 30.91
C GLY A 37 5.70 2.11 30.30
N GLN A 38 6.74 1.35 30.67
CA GLN A 38 8.08 1.43 30.09
C GLN A 38 8.24 0.45 28.92
N ILE A 39 7.73 -0.78 29.08
CA ILE A 39 7.90 -1.85 28.08
C ILE A 39 7.05 -1.60 26.83
N ILE A 40 5.80 -1.18 26.96
CA ILE A 40 4.88 -1.02 25.82
C ILE A 40 5.36 0.01 24.79
N PRO A 41 5.70 1.27 25.16
CA PRO A 41 6.19 2.24 24.19
C PRO A 41 7.56 1.85 23.62
N THR A 42 8.43 1.25 24.42
CA THR A 42 9.75 0.78 23.96
C THR A 42 9.61 -0.34 22.93
N ALA A 43 8.77 -1.35 23.21
CA ALA A 43 8.48 -2.43 22.26
C ALA A 43 7.83 -1.92 20.97
N ARG A 44 7.01 -0.86 21.05
CA ARG A 44 6.46 -0.17 19.87
C ARG A 44 7.57 0.48 19.05
N ARG A 45 8.48 1.22 19.69
CA ARG A 45 9.64 1.87 19.04
C ARG A 45 10.51 0.83 18.32
N VAL A 46 10.80 -0.30 18.97
CA VAL A 46 11.59 -1.41 18.39
C VAL A 46 10.89 -2.06 17.18
N ALA A 47 9.57 -2.21 17.22
CA ALA A 47 8.84 -2.72 16.06
C ALA A 47 8.95 -1.77 14.86
N TYR A 48 8.87 -0.46 15.09
CA TYR A 48 9.02 0.52 14.01
C TYR A 48 10.43 0.62 13.47
N SER A 49 11.45 0.60 14.33
CA SER A 49 12.85 0.61 13.88
C SER A 49 13.14 -0.61 13.01
N ALA A 50 12.75 -1.81 13.46
CA ALA A 50 12.92 -3.04 12.69
C ALA A 50 12.18 -3.02 11.35
N PHE A 51 10.96 -2.46 11.31
CA PHE A 51 10.18 -2.35 10.08
C PHE A 51 10.80 -1.37 9.07
N LEU A 52 11.34 -0.25 9.54
CA LEU A 52 12.01 0.73 8.69
C LEU A 52 13.37 0.19 8.18
N MET A 53 14.14 -0.53 9.00
CA MET A 53 15.43 -1.09 8.55
C MET A 53 15.34 -2.18 7.47
N ALA A 54 14.17 -2.78 7.28
CA ALA A 54 13.96 -3.74 6.21
C ALA A 54 13.81 -2.98 4.87
N THR A 55 12.67 -3.10 4.21
CA THR A 55 12.34 -2.35 3.00
C THR A 55 10.82 -2.16 2.98
N PRO A 56 10.29 -1.17 3.71
CA PRO A 56 8.85 -1.07 3.90
C PRO A 56 8.17 -0.65 2.59
N ARG A 57 7.06 -1.34 2.26
CA ARG A 57 6.26 -1.08 1.05
C ARG A 57 4.81 -0.79 1.44
N LEU A 58 4.13 0.01 0.63
CA LEU A 58 2.69 0.23 0.76
C LEU A 58 1.91 -0.88 0.07
N MET A 59 0.74 -1.21 0.59
CA MET A 59 -0.21 -2.12 -0.05
C MET A 59 -1.51 -1.37 -0.34
N GLU A 60 -2.04 -1.54 -1.55
CA GLU A 60 -3.36 -1.03 -1.94
C GLU A 60 -4.35 -2.20 -2.07
N PRO A 61 -5.64 -1.99 -1.77
CA PRO A 61 -6.66 -3.00 -1.99
C PRO A 61 -7.02 -3.11 -3.47
N TYR A 62 -7.35 -4.33 -3.91
CA TYR A 62 -7.81 -4.64 -5.27
C TYR A 62 -9.23 -5.21 -5.23
N TYR A 63 -10.05 -4.75 -6.19
CA TYR A 63 -11.35 -5.32 -6.48
C TYR A 63 -11.22 -6.43 -7.52
N LEU A 64 -11.92 -7.54 -7.28
CA LEU A 64 -12.33 -8.46 -8.33
C LEU A 64 -13.55 -7.85 -9.01
N VAL A 65 -13.38 -7.55 -10.29
CA VAL A 65 -14.43 -7.04 -11.16
C VAL A 65 -14.93 -8.20 -12.00
N GLU A 66 -16.23 -8.47 -11.94
CA GLU A 66 -16.91 -9.38 -12.87
C GLU A 66 -17.77 -8.55 -13.81
N VAL A 67 -17.49 -8.62 -15.11
CA VAL A 67 -18.20 -7.90 -16.16
C VAL A 67 -18.97 -8.89 -17.02
N GLN A 68 -20.24 -8.60 -17.25
CA GLN A 68 -21.07 -9.30 -18.23
C GLN A 68 -21.33 -8.37 -19.40
N ALA A 69 -20.96 -8.79 -20.61
CA ALA A 69 -21.11 -7.98 -21.81
C ALA A 69 -21.36 -8.87 -23.06
N PRO A 70 -22.08 -8.38 -24.08
CA PRO A 70 -22.13 -9.02 -25.39
C PRO A 70 -20.75 -9.07 -26.05
N ALA A 71 -20.55 -10.01 -26.98
CA ALA A 71 -19.28 -10.18 -27.72
C ALA A 71 -18.77 -8.88 -28.35
N ASP A 72 -19.68 -8.06 -28.91
CA ASP A 72 -19.35 -6.81 -29.60
C ASP A 72 -18.75 -5.76 -28.64
N CYS A 73 -19.14 -5.80 -27.36
CA CYS A 73 -18.70 -4.86 -26.34
C CYS A 73 -17.43 -5.31 -25.59
N VAL A 74 -16.96 -6.55 -25.78
CA VAL A 74 -15.79 -7.09 -25.07
C VAL A 74 -14.57 -6.18 -25.28
N SER A 75 -14.32 -5.74 -26.52
CA SER A 75 -13.21 -4.83 -26.84
C SER A 75 -13.27 -3.49 -26.06
N ALA A 76 -14.48 -2.96 -25.83
CA ALA A 76 -14.69 -1.76 -25.03
C ALA A 76 -14.36 -2.01 -23.55
N VAL A 77 -14.73 -3.18 -23.00
CA VAL A 77 -14.40 -3.59 -21.62
C VAL A 77 -12.89 -3.60 -21.42
N TYR A 78 -12.14 -4.23 -22.32
CA TYR A 78 -10.67 -4.27 -22.28
C TYR A 78 -10.06 -2.87 -22.32
N THR A 79 -10.60 -1.98 -23.16
CA THR A 79 -10.12 -0.60 -23.27
C THR A 79 -10.32 0.19 -21.97
N VAL A 80 -11.48 0.05 -21.33
CA VAL A 80 -11.77 0.74 -20.05
C VAL A 80 -10.92 0.17 -18.91
N LEU A 81 -10.74 -1.16 -18.86
CA LEU A 81 -9.88 -1.81 -17.87
C LEU A 81 -8.40 -1.41 -18.02
N ALA A 82 -7.88 -1.37 -19.26
CA ALA A 82 -6.48 -1.03 -19.52
C ALA A 82 -6.13 0.39 -19.05
N ARG A 83 -7.07 1.35 -19.13
CA ARG A 83 -6.88 2.72 -18.64
C ARG A 83 -6.76 2.82 -17.11
N ARG A 84 -7.23 1.81 -16.37
CA ARG A 84 -7.36 1.81 -14.90
C ARG A 84 -6.47 0.77 -14.22
N ARG A 85 -5.31 0.47 -14.82
CA ARG A 85 -4.36 -0.58 -14.36
C ARG A 85 -5.04 -1.94 -14.15
N GLY A 86 -6.10 -2.23 -14.91
CA GLY A 86 -6.86 -3.47 -14.81
C GLY A 86 -6.12 -4.65 -15.43
N HIS A 87 -6.12 -5.79 -14.75
CA HIS A 87 -5.55 -7.04 -15.25
C HIS A 87 -6.64 -8.09 -15.42
N VAL A 88 -6.90 -8.51 -16.66
CA VAL A 88 -7.90 -9.53 -16.97
C VAL A 88 -7.33 -10.91 -16.67
N THR A 89 -8.06 -11.69 -15.87
CA THR A 89 -7.66 -13.03 -15.43
C THR A 89 -8.43 -14.14 -16.12
N HIS A 90 -9.69 -13.89 -16.46
CA HIS A 90 -10.55 -14.86 -17.09
C HIS A 90 -11.48 -14.16 -18.09
N ASP A 91 -11.63 -14.76 -19.25
CA ASP A 91 -12.56 -14.34 -20.29
C ASP A 91 -13.17 -15.60 -20.89
N ALA A 92 -14.47 -15.79 -20.70
CA ALA A 92 -15.18 -16.95 -21.18
C ALA A 92 -16.63 -16.62 -21.57
N PRO A 93 -17.17 -17.28 -22.62
CA PRO A 93 -18.59 -17.17 -22.97
C PRO A 93 -19.46 -17.88 -21.92
N ILE A 94 -20.67 -17.35 -21.69
CA ILE A 94 -21.68 -18.01 -20.87
C ILE A 94 -22.39 -19.07 -21.71
N SER A 95 -22.29 -20.34 -21.30
CA SER A 95 -23.01 -21.43 -21.97
C SER A 95 -24.52 -21.17 -22.00
N GLY A 96 -25.10 -21.14 -23.20
CA GLY A 96 -26.54 -20.91 -23.41
C GLY A 96 -26.96 -19.44 -23.47
N SER A 97 -26.01 -18.50 -23.50
CA SER A 97 -26.27 -17.06 -23.66
C SER A 97 -25.26 -16.42 -24.63
N PRO A 98 -25.62 -15.36 -25.38
CA PRO A 98 -24.69 -14.62 -26.23
C PRO A 98 -23.72 -13.71 -25.44
N LEU A 99 -23.77 -13.75 -24.11
CA LEU A 99 -22.95 -12.91 -23.23
C LEU A 99 -21.62 -13.58 -22.87
N TYR A 100 -20.62 -12.75 -22.59
CA TYR A 100 -19.31 -13.11 -22.06
C TYR A 100 -19.20 -12.67 -20.61
N VAL A 101 -18.48 -13.45 -19.81
CA VAL A 101 -18.06 -13.10 -18.45
C VAL A 101 -16.56 -12.83 -18.46
N ILE A 102 -16.22 -11.60 -18.12
CA ILE A 102 -14.83 -11.15 -18.01
C ILE A 102 -14.56 -10.89 -16.53
N ARG A 103 -13.55 -11.57 -15.97
CA ARG A 103 -13.05 -11.32 -14.62
C ARG A 103 -11.72 -10.62 -14.68
N ALA A 104 -11.59 -9.55 -13.91
CA ALA A 104 -10.40 -8.74 -13.86
C ALA A 104 -10.12 -8.24 -12.44
N PHE A 105 -8.87 -7.87 -12.18
CA PHE A 105 -8.47 -7.14 -10.98
C PHE A 105 -8.25 -5.68 -11.30
N VAL A 106 -8.81 -4.79 -10.47
CA VAL A 106 -8.64 -3.34 -10.59
C VAL A 106 -8.29 -2.75 -9.21
N PRO A 107 -7.29 -1.87 -9.11
CA PRO A 107 -7.00 -1.16 -7.85
C PRO A 107 -8.21 -0.33 -7.42
N VAL A 108 -8.52 -0.32 -6.12
CA VAL A 108 -9.70 0.42 -5.60
C VAL A 108 -9.63 1.91 -5.95
N ILE A 109 -8.44 2.53 -5.89
CA ILE A 109 -8.25 3.95 -6.21
C ILE A 109 -8.58 4.28 -7.68
N ASP A 110 -8.41 3.31 -8.58
CA ASP A 110 -8.70 3.47 -10.00
C ASP A 110 -10.08 2.93 -10.39
N SER A 111 -10.86 2.43 -9.43
CA SER A 111 -12.22 1.93 -9.67
C SER A 111 -13.30 3.01 -9.64
N PHE A 112 -13.00 4.20 -9.11
CA PHE A 112 -14.00 5.28 -9.00
C PHE A 112 -14.49 5.72 -10.39
N GLY A 113 -15.79 5.59 -10.62
CA GLY A 113 -16.42 5.86 -11.92
C GLY A 113 -16.28 4.74 -12.97
N PHE A 114 -15.68 3.60 -12.62
CA PHE A 114 -15.49 2.48 -13.55
C PHE A 114 -16.82 1.96 -14.13
N GLU A 115 -17.85 1.77 -13.30
CA GLU A 115 -19.16 1.31 -13.75
C GLU A 115 -19.79 2.27 -14.77
N THR A 116 -19.75 3.57 -14.48
CA THR A 116 -20.32 4.61 -15.34
C THR A 116 -19.61 4.69 -16.68
N ASP A 117 -18.27 4.65 -16.68
CA ASP A 117 -17.46 4.64 -17.90
C ASP A 117 -17.75 3.40 -18.74
N LEU A 118 -17.81 2.23 -18.10
CA LEU A 118 -18.11 0.97 -18.75
C LEU A 118 -19.47 1.01 -19.45
N ARG A 119 -20.51 1.47 -18.75
CA ARG A 119 -21.86 1.57 -19.31
C ARG A 119 -21.93 2.60 -20.43
N THR A 120 -21.20 3.72 -20.31
CA THR A 120 -21.16 4.75 -21.35
C THR A 120 -20.50 4.22 -22.62
N HIS A 121 -19.37 3.53 -22.50
CA HIS A 121 -18.65 2.95 -23.64
C HIS A 121 -19.36 1.75 -24.27
N ALA A 122 -20.11 0.98 -23.47
CA ALA A 122 -20.89 -0.17 -23.94
C ALA A 122 -22.36 0.17 -24.24
N GLN A 123 -22.75 1.45 -24.32
CA GLN A 123 -24.13 1.88 -24.58
C GLN A 123 -25.19 1.24 -23.65
N GLY A 124 -24.80 0.98 -22.40
CA GLY A 124 -25.65 0.36 -21.38
C GLY A 124 -25.78 -1.17 -21.49
N GLN A 125 -25.08 -1.82 -22.42
CA GLN A 125 -25.17 -3.27 -22.63
C GLN A 125 -24.27 -4.09 -21.70
N ALA A 126 -23.22 -3.48 -21.14
CA ALA A 126 -22.32 -4.14 -20.20
C ALA A 126 -22.65 -3.76 -18.75
N PHE A 127 -22.56 -4.74 -17.85
CA PHE A 127 -22.77 -4.57 -16.42
C PHE A 127 -21.57 -5.11 -15.65
N CYS A 128 -21.18 -4.45 -14.56
CA CYS A 128 -20.08 -4.91 -13.72
C CYS A 128 -20.48 -5.00 -12.24
N MET A 129 -19.86 -5.93 -11.54
CA MET A 129 -19.87 -6.01 -10.08
C MET A 129 -18.44 -5.94 -9.56
N LEU A 130 -18.22 -5.16 -8.50
CA LEU A 130 -16.92 -5.00 -7.85
C LEU A 130 -16.98 -5.58 -6.44
N VAL A 131 -16.11 -6.54 -6.14
CA VAL A 131 -16.02 -7.17 -4.82
C VAL A 131 -14.58 -7.10 -4.33
N PHE A 132 -14.38 -6.73 -3.05
CA PHE A 132 -13.05 -6.75 -2.44
C PHE A 132 -12.48 -8.18 -2.49
N ASN A 133 -11.24 -8.31 -2.98
CA ASN A 133 -10.60 -9.62 -3.12
C ASN A 133 -9.30 -9.73 -2.31
N HIS A 134 -8.31 -8.88 -2.59
CA HIS A 134 -6.99 -8.98 -1.95
C HIS A 134 -6.27 -7.65 -1.84
N TRP A 135 -5.08 -7.68 -1.24
CA TRP A 135 -4.15 -6.56 -1.10
C TRP A 135 -2.91 -6.86 -1.93
N GLN A 136 -2.44 -5.87 -2.67
CA GLN A 136 -1.24 -5.99 -3.50
C GLN A 136 -0.31 -4.81 -3.21
N MET A 137 1.00 -5.02 -3.39
CA MET A 137 1.99 -3.97 -3.21
C MET A 137 1.79 -2.86 -4.24
N VAL A 138 1.84 -1.61 -3.77
CA VAL A 138 1.85 -0.44 -4.65
C VAL A 138 3.18 -0.41 -5.39
N PRO A 139 3.18 -0.20 -6.72
CA PRO A 139 4.42 -0.06 -7.47
C PRO A 139 5.20 1.19 -7.01
N GLY A 140 6.52 1.06 -6.98
CA GLY A 140 7.42 2.12 -6.53
C GLY A 140 7.89 2.02 -5.09
N ASP A 141 8.82 2.90 -4.72
CA ASP A 141 9.36 2.99 -3.37
C ASP A 141 8.77 4.19 -2.61
N PRO A 142 8.13 3.99 -1.45
CA PRO A 142 7.60 5.11 -0.67
C PRO A 142 8.69 6.00 -0.05
N LEU A 143 9.91 5.48 0.15
CA LEU A 143 10.98 6.18 0.85
C LEU A 143 11.94 6.90 -0.08
N ASP A 144 11.84 6.70 -1.39
CA ASP A 144 12.68 7.38 -2.37
C ASP A 144 12.38 8.89 -2.43
N ARG A 145 13.40 9.68 -2.13
CA ARG A 145 13.35 11.15 -2.06
C ARG A 145 13.72 11.82 -3.36
N SER A 146 14.39 11.10 -4.26
CA SER A 146 14.72 11.62 -5.59
C SER A 146 13.44 11.94 -6.38
N ILE A 147 12.36 11.24 -6.05
CA ILE A 147 11.03 11.41 -6.63
C ILE A 147 10.33 12.62 -5.98
N GLN A 148 10.28 13.72 -6.73
CA GLN A 148 9.48 14.89 -6.38
C GLN A 148 8.11 14.82 -7.05
N ILE A 149 7.06 14.91 -6.24
CA ILE A 149 5.68 14.81 -6.71
C ILE A 149 5.19 16.19 -7.16
N GLN A 150 4.79 16.30 -8.42
CA GLN A 150 4.21 17.53 -8.96
C GLN A 150 2.74 17.66 -8.55
N PRO A 151 2.28 18.86 -8.14
CA PRO A 151 0.86 19.08 -7.87
C PRO A 151 0.04 19.00 -9.16
N LEU A 152 -1.20 18.52 -9.05
CA LEU A 152 -2.21 18.49 -10.13
C LEU A 152 -1.89 17.61 -11.35
N VAL A 153 -0.82 16.81 -11.32
CA VAL A 153 -0.46 15.88 -12.40
C VAL A 153 -0.43 14.44 -11.85
N PRO A 154 -1.11 13.48 -12.51
CA PRO A 154 -1.01 12.07 -12.14
C PRO A 154 0.42 11.56 -12.37
N GLN A 155 0.96 10.82 -11.40
CA GLN A 155 2.33 10.34 -11.47
C GLN A 155 2.42 8.99 -12.20
N PRO A 156 3.59 8.66 -12.77
CA PRO A 156 3.82 7.34 -13.36
C PRO A 156 3.77 6.24 -12.29
N ALA A 157 3.53 5.00 -12.73
CA ALA A 157 3.36 3.85 -11.85
C ALA A 157 4.51 3.65 -10.84
N THR A 158 5.75 3.97 -11.22
CA THR A 158 6.93 3.84 -10.35
C THR A 158 6.96 4.84 -9.19
N HIS A 159 6.20 5.93 -9.27
CA HIS A 159 6.19 7.00 -8.27
C HIS A 159 4.94 6.95 -7.37
N LEU A 160 3.99 6.05 -7.64
CA LEU A 160 2.71 5.97 -6.93
C LEU A 160 2.87 5.72 -5.44
N ALA A 161 3.79 4.83 -5.02
CA ALA A 161 4.03 4.57 -3.61
C ALA A 161 4.44 5.85 -2.85
N ARG A 162 5.32 6.67 -3.43
CA ARG A 162 5.77 7.93 -2.85
C ARG A 162 4.64 8.97 -2.82
N GLU A 163 3.88 9.08 -3.91
CA GLU A 163 2.72 9.96 -4.01
C GLU A 163 1.67 9.65 -2.94
N PHE A 164 1.28 8.37 -2.81
CA PHE A 164 0.28 7.93 -1.84
C PHE A 164 0.76 8.15 -0.41
N MET A 165 2.05 7.92 -0.14
CA MET A 165 2.63 8.17 1.16
C MET A 165 2.55 9.67 1.53
N ILE A 166 3.07 10.56 0.68
CA ILE A 166 3.09 12.00 0.97
C ILE A 166 1.66 12.55 1.13
N LYS A 167 0.74 12.20 0.22
CA LYS A 167 -0.65 12.69 0.28
C LYS A 167 -1.38 12.21 1.53
N THR A 168 -1.19 10.95 1.92
CA THR A 168 -1.80 10.39 3.14
C THR A 168 -1.24 11.06 4.39
N ARG A 169 0.09 11.27 4.45
CA ARG A 169 0.75 11.95 5.57
C ARG A 169 0.32 13.40 5.72
N ARG A 170 0.28 14.17 4.62
CA ARG A 170 -0.25 15.56 4.60
C ARG A 170 -1.68 15.62 5.13
N ARG A 171 -2.56 14.72 4.68
CA ARG A 171 -3.96 14.65 5.15
C ARG A 171 -4.05 14.38 6.65
N LYS A 172 -3.16 13.55 7.21
CA LYS A 172 -3.10 13.22 8.64
C LYS A 172 -2.34 14.25 9.49
N GLY A 173 -1.77 15.30 8.89
CA GLY A 173 -0.94 16.29 9.60
C GLY A 173 0.44 15.78 10.01
N LEU A 174 0.94 14.73 9.36
CA LEU A 174 2.28 14.20 9.56
C LEU A 174 3.28 14.89 8.62
N ASN A 175 4.55 14.99 9.04
CA ASN A 175 5.64 15.46 8.17
C ASN A 175 5.71 14.61 6.90
N GLU A 176 6.01 15.21 5.75
CA GLU A 176 6.04 14.51 4.46
C GLU A 176 7.04 13.36 4.45
N ASP A 177 8.23 13.60 5.02
CA ASP A 177 9.27 12.59 5.15
C ASP A 177 9.15 11.78 6.45
N VAL A 178 9.51 10.51 6.32
CA VAL A 178 9.69 9.61 7.46
C VAL A 178 11.10 9.86 8.02
N SER A 179 11.16 10.44 9.23
CA SER A 179 12.40 10.61 9.98
C SER A 179 12.68 9.36 10.80
N ILE A 180 13.89 8.81 10.63
CA ILE A 180 14.38 7.66 11.39
C ILE A 180 14.85 8.08 12.79
N ASN A 181 15.28 9.33 12.98
CA ASN A 181 15.88 9.80 14.24
C ASN A 181 14.92 9.72 15.43
N LYS A 182 13.61 9.64 15.17
CA LYS A 182 12.60 9.39 16.21
C LYS A 182 12.74 8.00 16.85
N PHE A 183 13.30 7.02 16.12
CA PHE A 183 13.31 5.61 16.51
C PHE A 183 14.69 5.08 16.90
N PHE A 184 15.76 5.77 16.53
CA PHE A 184 17.14 5.37 16.81
C PHE A 184 17.84 6.43 17.66
N ASP A 185 18.79 5.97 18.47
CA ASP A 185 19.61 6.85 19.29
C ASP A 185 20.86 7.26 18.50
N ASP A 186 21.44 8.43 18.82
CA ASP A 186 22.58 9.00 18.07
C ASP A 186 23.78 8.02 17.91
N PRO A 187 24.18 7.23 18.93
CA PRO A 187 25.24 6.24 18.76
C PRO A 187 24.89 5.14 17.75
N MET A 188 23.65 4.65 17.76
CA MET A 188 23.18 3.64 16.79
C MET A 188 23.11 4.22 15.37
N LEU A 189 22.68 5.48 15.22
CA LEU A 189 22.64 6.14 13.92
C LEU A 189 24.04 6.23 13.31
N LEU A 190 25.06 6.55 14.12
CA LEU A 190 26.46 6.59 13.68
C LEU A 190 26.97 5.21 13.25
N GLU A 191 26.60 4.15 13.97
CA GLU A 191 26.95 2.78 13.57
C GLU A 191 26.28 2.35 12.27
N LEU A 192 25.01 2.70 12.10
CA LEU A 192 24.25 2.38 10.87
C LEU A 192 24.72 3.21 9.67
N ALA A 193 25.14 4.46 9.89
CA ALA A 193 25.76 5.29 8.86
C ALA A 193 27.11 4.70 8.40
N LYS A 194 27.90 4.13 9.32
CA LYS A 194 29.15 3.41 8.95
C LYS A 194 28.89 2.13 8.17
N GLN A 195 27.71 1.52 8.32
CA GLN A 195 27.32 0.29 7.62
C GLN A 195 26.65 0.55 6.25
N ASP A 196 26.59 1.80 5.77
CA ASP A 196 25.96 2.21 4.50
C ASP A 196 24.45 1.89 4.36
N VAL A 197 23.77 1.55 5.46
CA VAL A 197 22.34 1.18 5.47
C VAL A 197 21.42 2.42 5.35
N MET A 198 21.95 3.63 5.56
CA MET A 198 21.16 4.86 5.80
C MET A 198 20.84 5.71 4.56
N LEU A 199 21.23 5.32 3.35
CA LEU A 199 21.16 6.18 2.15
C LEU A 199 19.76 6.70 1.77
N ASN A 200 18.67 6.14 2.32
CA ASN A 200 17.29 6.52 1.97
C ASN A 200 16.55 7.33 3.07
N TYR A 201 17.18 7.66 4.19
CA TYR A 201 16.51 8.23 5.37
C TYR A 201 17.01 9.64 5.77
N ALA A 202 16.19 10.40 6.50
CA ALA A 202 16.53 11.77 6.93
C ALA A 202 17.24 11.68 8.26
N LEU A 203 18.45 12.22 8.28
CA LEU A 203 19.10 12.73 9.48
C LEU A 203 18.34 13.95 10.03
#